data_AF-A0A1F5WGA0-F1
#
_entry.id   AF-A0A1F5WGA0-F1
#
_cell.length_a   1.000
_cell.length_b   1.000
_cell.length_c   1.000
_cell.angle_alpha   90.00
_cell.angle_beta   90.00
_cell.angle_gamma   90.00
#
_symmetry.space_group_name_H-M   'P 1'
#
loop_
_entity.id
_entity.type
_entity.pdbx_description
1 polymer ?
#
loop_
_entity_poly.entity_id
_entity_poly.type
_entity_poly.pdbx_seq_one_letter_code
_entity_poly.pdbx_strand_id
1 'polypeptide(L)'
;MIFVALSGLGAMLHNTSANSYVQTSVNDKTRGRVMSIYAFGHQGLIPVGSLLLGWAASSYGAPMAMLAAGIFCVVSVLFLGPRIIASKS
;
A
#
# COMPACT_ATOMS: atom_id res chain seq x y z
N MET A 1 -7.01 11.47 -18.30
CA MET A 1 -6.85 12.26 -17.06
C MET A 1 -7.71 11.75 -15.90
N ILE A 2 -8.98 11.37 -16.12
CA ILE A 2 -9.86 10.87 -15.04
C ILE A 2 -9.25 9.67 -14.26
N PHE A 3 -8.59 8.75 -14.96
CA PHE A 3 -7.99 7.54 -14.36
C PHE A 3 -6.84 7.87 -13.40
N VAL A 4 -6.00 8.84 -13.78
CA VAL A 4 -4.89 9.34 -12.94
C VAL A 4 -5.41 10.08 -11.72
N ALA A 5 -6.49 10.85 -11.87
CA ALA A 5 -7.14 11.52 -10.74
C ALA A 5 -7.73 10.51 -9.74
N LEU A 6 -8.43 9.48 -10.23
CA LEU A 6 -8.96 8.38 -9.42
C LEU A 6 -7.86 7.61 -8.68
N SER A 7 -6.75 7.27 -9.37
CA SER A 7 -5.62 6.60 -8.72
C SER A 7 -4.95 7.47 -7.66
N GLY A 8 -4.84 8.78 -7.92
CA GLY A 8 -4.27 9.74 -6.97
C GLY A 8 -5.12 9.89 -5.71
N LEU A 9 -6.45 9.99 -5.86
CA LEU A 9 -7.39 10.01 -4.75
C LEU A 9 -7.29 8.73 -3.90
N GLY A 10 -7.26 7.55 -4.55
CA GLY A 10 -7.11 6.28 -3.86
C GLY A 10 -5.81 6.18 -3.06
N ALA A 11 -4.68 6.61 -3.64
CA ALA A 11 -3.39 6.62 -2.96
C ALA A 11 -3.37 7.53 -1.72
N MET A 12 -3.97 8.72 -1.83
CA MET A 12 -4.07 9.67 -0.72
C MET A 12 -4.96 9.15 0.43
N LEU A 13 -6.11 8.57 0.09
CA LEU A 13 -7.00 7.94 1.06
C LEU A 13 -6.29 6.80 1.78
N HIS A 14 -5.62 5.92 1.03
CA HIS A 14 -4.86 4.81 1.61
C HIS A 14 -3.78 5.29 2.59
N ASN A 15 -2.96 6.27 2.18
CA ASN A 15 -1.89 6.81 3.02
C ASN A 15 -2.45 7.45 4.30
N THR A 16 -3.52 8.23 4.17
CA THR A 16 -4.20 8.86 5.31
C THR A 16 -4.78 7.82 6.28
N SER A 17 -5.52 6.83 5.75
CA SER A 17 -6.10 5.76 6.57
C SER A 17 -5.02 4.91 7.26
N ALA A 18 -3.94 4.56 6.56
CA ALA A 18 -2.83 3.79 7.13
C ALA A 18 -2.14 4.55 8.26
N ASN A 19 -1.84 5.84 8.06
CA ASN A 19 -1.26 6.68 9.10
C ASN A 19 -2.19 6.82 10.30
N SER A 20 -3.48 7.10 10.10
CA SER A 20 -4.45 7.17 11.20
C SER A 20 -4.62 5.85 11.93
N TYR A 21 -4.63 4.72 11.23
CA TYR A 21 -4.76 3.38 11.83
C TYR A 21 -3.57 3.06 12.74
N VAL A 22 -2.35 3.38 12.30
CA VAL A 22 -1.17 3.25 13.15
C VAL A 22 -1.31 4.19 14.34
N GLN A 23 -1.65 5.46 14.16
CA GLN A 23 -1.77 6.43 15.26
C GLN A 23 -2.78 6.04 16.34
N THR A 24 -3.90 5.42 15.97
CA THR A 24 -4.94 4.99 16.92
C THR A 24 -4.63 3.65 17.58
N SER A 25 -3.84 2.79 16.95
CA SER A 25 -3.49 1.47 17.48
C SER A 25 -2.30 1.47 18.44
N VAL A 26 -1.50 2.55 18.49
CA VAL A 26 -0.34 2.66 19.40
C VAL A 26 -0.55 3.65 20.54
N ASN A 27 -0.07 3.27 21.73
CA ASN A 27 -0.05 4.09 22.95
C ASN A 27 0.96 5.26 22.82
N ASP A 28 0.66 6.41 23.41
CA ASP A 28 1.38 7.68 23.21
C ASP A 28 2.89 7.60 23.47
N LYS A 29 3.31 6.80 24.46
CA LYS A 29 4.73 6.65 24.83
C LYS A 29 5.59 5.94 23.77
N THR A 30 5.01 5.17 22.84
CA THR A 30 5.76 4.41 21.82
C THR A 30 5.46 4.83 20.39
N ARG A 31 4.60 5.84 20.19
CA ARG A 31 4.20 6.36 18.87
C ARG A 31 5.39 6.68 17.97
N GLY A 32 6.42 7.38 18.48
CA GLY A 32 7.59 7.76 17.68
C GLY A 32 8.40 6.57 17.16
N ARG A 33 8.56 5.51 17.96
CA ARG A 33 9.31 4.30 17.57
C ARG A 33 8.53 3.46 16.57
N VAL A 34 7.22 3.31 16.77
CA VAL A 34 6.36 2.55 15.84
C VAL A 34 6.21 3.29 14.51
N MET A 35 6.10 4.61 14.52
CA MET A 35 6.07 5.42 13.29
C MET A 35 7.39 5.36 12.54
N SER A 36 8.54 5.33 13.21
CA SER A 36 9.85 5.15 12.57
C SER A 36 9.96 3.79 11.87
N ILE A 37 9.52 2.71 12.51
CA ILE A 37 9.50 1.36 11.91
C ILE A 37 8.50 1.31 10.74
N TYR A 38 7.32 1.92 10.88
CA TYR A 38 6.34 2.04 9.81
C TYR A 38 6.89 2.81 8.61
N ALA A 39 7.49 3.98 8.83
CA ALA A 39 8.08 4.80 7.77
C ALA A 39 9.23 4.07 7.08
N PHE A 40 10.10 3.40 7.84
CA PHE A 40 11.19 2.59 7.29
C PHE A 40 10.67 1.43 6.43
N GLY A 41 9.66 0.69 6.89
CA GLY A 41 9.05 -0.39 6.13
C GLY A 41 8.32 0.12 4.88
N HIS A 42 7.50 1.17 5.04
CA HIS A 42 6.72 1.75 3.95
C HIS A 42 7.63 2.34 2.86
N GLN A 43 8.60 3.19 3.23
CA GLN A 43 9.52 3.80 2.27
C GLN A 43 10.56 2.81 1.75
N GLY A 44 11.00 1.85 2.57
CA GLY A 44 11.94 0.81 2.18
C GLY A 44 11.38 -0.21 1.19
N LEU A 45 10.06 -0.46 1.22
CA LEU A 45 9.41 -1.34 0.23
C LEU A 45 9.17 -0.67 -1.13
N ILE A 46 9.08 0.67 -1.21
CA ILE A 46 8.86 1.39 -2.48
C ILE A 46 9.90 1.04 -3.56
N PRO A 47 11.22 1.10 -3.30
CA PRO A 47 12.23 0.75 -4.31
C PRO A 47 12.17 -0.73 -4.67
N VAL A 48 11.86 -1.62 -3.72
CA VAL A 48 11.71 -3.06 -3.97
C VAL A 48 10.52 -3.33 -4.90
N GLY A 49 9.37 -2.71 -4.62
CA GLY A 49 8.18 -2.79 -5.46
C GLY A 49 8.44 -2.24 -6.87
N SER A 50 9.13 -1.10 -6.96
CA SER A 50 9.51 -0.49 -8.23
C SER A 50 10.46 -1.36 -9.05
N LEU A 51 11.40 -2.05 -8.40
CA LEU A 51 12.32 -2.98 -9.07
C LEU A 51 11.61 -4.21 -9.62
N LEU A 52 10.71 -4.81 -8.82
CA LEU A 52 9.88 -5.94 -9.25
C LEU A 52 8.96 -5.56 -10.42
N LEU A 53 8.30 -4.40 -10.33
CA LEU A 53 7.46 -3.85 -11.38
C LEU A 53 8.26 -3.54 -12.66
N GLY A 54 9.44 -2.94 -12.51
CA GLY A 54 10.34 -2.63 -13.63
C GLY A 54 10.86 -3.89 -14.32
N TRP A 55 11.23 -4.92 -13.55
CA TRP A 55 11.63 -6.22 -14.10
C TRP A 55 10.49 -6.90 -14.85
N ALA A 56 9.28 -6.91 -14.28
CA ALA A 56 8.08 -7.43 -14.93
C ALA A 56 7.75 -6.66 -16.22
N ALA A 57 7.90 -5.33 -16.20
CA ALA A 57 7.66 -4.47 -17.36
C ALA A 57 8.69 -4.67 -18.47
N SER A 58 9.95 -4.92 -18.12
CA SER A 58 11.03 -5.22 -19.09
C SER A 58 10.84 -6.59 -19.75
N SER A 59 10.37 -7.59 -18.98
CA SER A 59 10.24 -8.98 -19.44
C SER A 59 9.01 -9.21 -20.32
N TYR A 60 7.87 -8.61 -19.96
CA TYR A 60 6.56 -8.88 -20.58
C TYR A 60 5.88 -7.64 -21.19
N GLY A 61 6.52 -6.47 -21.11
CA GLY A 61 5.98 -5.19 -21.56
C GLY A 61 5.19 -4.45 -20.47
N ALA A 62 5.16 -3.13 -20.59
CA ALA A 62 4.47 -2.22 -19.66
C ALA A 62 2.99 -2.58 -19.36
N PRO A 63 2.13 -2.94 -20.34
CA PRO A 63 0.72 -3.22 -20.05
C PRO A 63 0.53 -4.49 -19.21
N MET A 64 1.36 -5.52 -19.42
CA MET A 64 1.28 -6.78 -18.67
C MET A 64 1.69 -6.60 -17.21
N ALA A 65 2.75 -5.80 -16.98
CA ALA A 65 3.20 -5.45 -15.62
C ALA A 65 2.14 -4.63 -14.86
N MET A 66 1.45 -3.73 -15.54
CA MET A 66 0.40 -2.90 -14.95
C MET A 66 -0.84 -3.73 -14.60
N LEU A 67 -1.20 -4.71 -15.44
CA LEU A 67 -2.23 -5.71 -15.13
C LEU A 67 -1.85 -6.57 -13.92
N ALA A 68 -0.60 -7.06 -13.86
CA ALA A 68 -0.12 -7.83 -12.72
C ALA A 68 -0.17 -7.02 -11.42
N ALA A 69 0.22 -5.73 -11.47
CA ALA A 69 0.12 -4.80 -10.33
C ALA A 69 -1.33 -4.61 -9.87
N GLY A 70 -2.25 -4.43 -10.83
CA GLY A 70 -3.68 -4.29 -10.56
C GLY A 70 -4.27 -5.55 -9.91
N ILE A 71 -3.96 -6.74 -10.43
CA ILE A 71 -4.38 -8.01 -9.85
C ILE A 71 -3.81 -8.16 -8.43
N PHE A 72 -2.53 -7.85 -8.23
CA PHE A 72 -1.90 -7.91 -6.91
C PHE A 72 -2.59 -6.97 -5.91
N CYS A 73 -2.95 -5.76 -6.34
CA CYS A 73 -3.72 -4.81 -5.53
C CYS A 73 -5.10 -5.37 -5.15
N VAL A 74 -5.84 -5.92 -6.12
CA VAL A 74 -7.16 -6.53 -5.89
C VAL A 74 -7.08 -7.72 -4.92
N VAL A 75 -6.10 -8.61 -5.11
CA VAL A 75 -5.84 -9.74 -4.22
C VAL A 75 -5.51 -9.26 -2.81
N SER A 76 -4.67 -8.23 -2.68
CA SER A 76 -4.30 -7.63 -1.39
C SER A 76 -5.54 -7.11 -0.65
N VAL A 77 -6.44 -6.41 -1.34
CA VAL A 77 -7.70 -5.91 -0.77
C VAL A 77 -8.64 -7.05 -0.40
N LEU A 78 -8.74 -8.10 -1.23
CA LEU A 78 -9.56 -9.27 -0.95
C LEU A 78 -9.05 -10.09 0.25
N PHE A 79 -7.74 -10.18 0.44
CA PHE A 79 -7.16 -10.93 1.56
C PHE A 79 -7.16 -10.12 2.86
N LEU A 80 -6.82 -8.84 2.79
CA LEU A 80 -6.65 -7.98 3.94
C LEU A 80 -7.96 -7.28 4.36
N GLY A 81 -8.84 -6.96 3.41
CA GLY A 81 -10.14 -6.33 3.66
C GLY A 81 -11.00 -7.09 4.68
N PRO A 82 -11.20 -8.41 4.54
CA PRO A 82 -11.93 -9.20 5.53
C PRO A 82 -11.25 -9.24 6.89
N ARG A 83 -9.90 -9.22 6.93
CA ARG A 83 -9.12 -9.26 8.17
C ARG A 83 -9.25 -7.97 8.97
N ILE A 84 -9.32 -6.82 8.29
CA ILE A 84 -9.50 -5.50 8.94
C ILE A 84 -10.93 -5.37 9.48
N ILE A 85 -11.93 -5.88 8.75
CA ILE A 85 -13.34 -5.84 9.16
C ILE A 85 -13.60 -6.83 10.31
N ALA A 86 -13.03 -8.03 10.27
CA ALA A 86 -13.18 -9.04 11.31
C ALA A 86 -12.51 -8.66 12.64
N SER A 87 -11.44 -7.85 12.62
CA SER A 87 -10.79 -7.35 13.85
C SER A 87 -11.62 -6.29 14.59
N LYS A 88 -12.71 -5.78 13.98
CA LYS A 88 -13.59 -4.78 14.58
C LYS A 88 -14.90 -5.37 15.14
N SER A 89 -15.07 -6.70 15.10
CA SER A 89 -16.24 -7.41 15.66
C SER A 89 -15.93 -8.11 16.97
#